data_AF-A0AAV0LLD5-F1
#
_entry.id   AF-A0AAV0LLD5-F1
#
_cell.length_a   1.000
_cell.length_b   1.000
_cell.length_c   1.000
_cell.angle_alpha   90.00
_cell.angle_beta   90.00
_cell.angle_gamma   90.00
#
_symmetry.space_group_name_H-M   'P 1'
#
loop_
_entity.id
_entity.type
_entity.pdbx_description
1 polymer ?
#
loop_
_entity_poly.entity_id
_entity_poly.type
_entity_poly.pdbx_seq_one_letter_code
_entity_poly.pdbx_strand_id
1 'polypeptide(L)'
;MPTFDNLELRYTSKMNKPCPQWLRSALRLLFGCLTCFIAVALPFLPSLAGLIGGIALPLTLAYPCFMWIVMKKPGRYSRSWCLNWILGVSGMVLSVLVVTAAIWIIVTKGIGVHFFKP
;
A
#
# COMPACT_ATOMS: atom_id res chain seq x y z
N MET A 1 5.52 11.01 8.23
CA MET A 1 5.20 10.44 6.89
C MET A 1 6.14 9.27 6.75
N PRO A 2 5.65 8.03 6.85
CA PRO A 2 6.49 6.86 7.11
C PRO A 2 7.60 6.69 6.07
N THR A 3 7.37 7.09 4.82
CA THR A 3 8.38 7.04 3.75
C THR A 3 9.57 7.97 4.00
N PHE A 4 9.34 9.22 4.40
CA PHE A 4 10.41 10.17 4.74
C PHE A 4 11.13 9.76 6.01
N ASP A 5 10.39 9.29 7.02
CA ASP A 5 10.98 8.84 8.29
C ASP A 5 11.88 7.59 8.07
N ASN A 6 11.48 6.66 7.18
CA ASN A 6 12.31 5.52 6.77
C ASN A 6 13.53 5.93 5.94
N LEU A 7 13.41 6.92 5.06
CA LEU A 7 14.54 7.47 4.29
C LEU A 7 15.56 8.16 5.20
N GLU A 8 15.09 8.96 6.16
CA GLU A 8 15.91 9.60 7.19
C GLU A 8 16.61 8.54 8.06
N LEU A 9 15.89 7.51 8.52
CA LEU A 9 16.46 6.37 9.26
C LEU A 9 17.56 5.66 8.47
N ARG A 10 17.34 5.41 7.17
CA ARG A 10 18.33 4.74 6.32
C ARG A 10 19.57 5.61 6.11
N TYR A 11 19.38 6.92 5.96
CA TYR A 11 20.49 7.87 5.87
C TYR A 11 21.28 7.93 7.17
N THR A 12 20.62 8.07 8.32
CA THR A 12 21.26 8.11 9.64
C THR A 12 21.96 6.79 9.96
N SER A 13 21.40 5.65 9.57
CA SER A 13 22.04 4.33 9.72
C SER A 13 23.34 4.21 8.89
N LYS A 14 23.40 4.81 7.69
CA LYS A 14 24.59 4.77 6.83
C LYS A 14 25.64 5.81 7.20
N MET A 15 25.23 7.03 7.54
CA MET A 15 26.12 8.17 7.77
C MET A 15 26.42 8.47 9.24
N ASN A 16 25.75 7.79 10.19
CA ASN A 16 25.88 8.01 11.65
C ASN A 16 25.81 9.49 12.07
N LYS A 17 25.06 10.29 11.31
CA LYS A 17 24.88 11.74 11.53
C LYS A 17 23.39 12.09 11.46
N PRO A 18 22.95 13.13 12.20
CA PRO A 18 21.60 13.63 12.08
C PRO A 18 21.37 14.15 10.66
N CYS A 19 20.17 13.91 10.11
CA CYS A 19 19.80 14.41 8.79
C CYS A 19 19.82 15.95 8.79
N PRO A 20 20.65 16.60 7.96
CA PRO A 20 20.69 18.06 7.88
C PRO A 20 19.37 18.60 7.31
N GLN A 21 18.92 19.77 7.79
CA GLN A 21 17.64 20.37 7.36
C GLN A 21 17.56 20.61 5.84
N TRP A 22 18.68 20.92 5.19
CA TRP A 22 18.76 21.04 3.74
C TRP A 22 18.45 19.73 3.01
N LEU A 23 18.96 18.59 3.52
CA LEU A 23 18.69 17.28 2.94
C LEU A 23 17.23 16.89 3.09
N ARG A 24 16.61 17.22 4.24
CA ARG A 24 15.18 17.02 4.47
C ARG A 24 14.31 17.80 3.47
N SER A 25 14.64 19.06 3.25
CA SER A 25 13.96 19.91 2.26
C SER A 25 14.18 19.41 0.84
N ALA A 26 15.40 18.98 0.50
CA ALA A 26 15.72 18.40 -0.80
C ALA A 26 14.93 17.11 -1.06
N LEU A 27 14.86 16.19 -0.09
CA LEU A 27 14.08 14.95 -0.22
C LEU A 27 12.59 15.23 -0.45
N ARG A 28 12.00 16.21 0.27
CA ARG A 28 10.61 16.63 0.06
C ARG A 28 10.39 17.23 -1.32
N LEU A 29 11.26 18.14 -1.75
CA LEU A 29 11.15 18.79 -3.06
C LEU A 29 11.31 17.76 -4.20
N LEU A 30 12.32 16.89 -4.12
CA LEU A 30 12.55 15.83 -5.09
C LEU A 30 11.36 14.86 -5.17
N PHE A 31 10.84 14.41 -4.03
CA PHE A 31 9.69 13.52 -4.01
C PHE A 31 8.43 14.19 -4.61
N GLY A 32 8.20 15.47 -4.29
CA GLY A 32 7.12 16.25 -4.89
C GLY A 32 7.26 16.39 -6.40
N CYS A 33 8.44 16.80 -6.89
CA CYS A 33 8.73 16.93 -8.31
C CYS A 33 8.57 15.59 -9.06
N LEU A 34 9.10 14.50 -8.49
CA LEU A 34 8.96 13.14 -9.04
C LEU A 34 7.48 12.72 -9.12
N THR A 35 6.71 12.98 -8.06
CA THR A 35 5.28 12.63 -8.03
C THR A 35 4.50 13.40 -9.09
N CYS A 36 4.76 14.71 -9.25
CA CYS A 36 4.14 15.52 -10.30
C CYS A 36 4.54 15.04 -11.71
N PHE A 37 5.82 14.71 -11.91
CA PHE A 37 6.30 14.20 -13.20
C PHE A 37 5.63 12.87 -13.56
N ILE A 38 5.54 11.95 -12.61
CA ILE A 38 4.89 10.64 -12.78
C ILE A 38 3.39 10.81 -13.07
N ALA A 39 2.70 11.73 -12.38
CA ALA A 39 1.28 11.99 -12.59
C ALA A 39 0.98 12.51 -14.01
N VAL A 40 1.84 13.37 -14.55
CA VAL A 40 1.71 13.90 -15.92
C VAL A 40 2.14 12.87 -16.96
N ALA A 41 3.19 12.09 -16.70
CA ALA A 41 3.73 11.12 -17.65
C ALA A 41 2.87 9.85 -17.79
N LEU A 42 2.23 9.41 -16.70
CA LEU A 42 1.52 8.14 -16.61
C LEU A 42 0.08 8.33 -16.11
N PRO A 43 -0.84 8.87 -16.94
CA PRO A 43 -2.24 9.12 -16.55
C PRO A 43 -3.03 7.83 -16.26
N PHE A 44 -2.46 6.66 -16.54
CA PHE A 44 -3.08 5.35 -16.28
C PHE A 44 -2.82 4.79 -14.86
N LEU A 45 -1.95 5.42 -14.06
CA LEU A 45 -1.68 5.02 -12.67
C LEU A 45 -2.92 4.89 -11.76
N PRO A 46 -3.94 5.75 -11.85
CA PRO A 46 -5.17 5.59 -11.09
C PRO A 46 -5.88 4.26 -11.38
N SER A 47 -5.78 3.75 -12.61
CA SER A 47 -6.35 2.44 -12.97
C SER A 47 -5.58 1.27 -12.33
N LEU A 48 -4.27 1.44 -12.09
CA LEU A 48 -3.43 0.46 -11.40
C LEU A 48 -3.56 0.55 -9.87
N ALA A 49 -4.00 1.69 -9.34
CA ALA A 49 -4.15 1.90 -7.89
C ALA A 49 -5.11 0.87 -7.27
N GLY A 50 -6.15 0.45 -8.00
CA GLY A 50 -7.05 -0.62 -7.57
C GLY A 50 -6.36 -1.98 -7.39
N LEU A 51 -5.44 -2.33 -8.29
CA LEU A 51 -4.64 -3.56 -8.17
C LEU A 51 -3.66 -3.50 -6.98
N ILE A 52 -2.95 -2.38 -6.87
CA ILE A 52 -1.97 -2.16 -5.79
C ILE A 52 -2.68 -2.17 -4.43
N GLY A 53 -3.82 -1.48 -4.33
CA GLY A 53 -4.67 -1.50 -3.15
C GLY A 53 -5.20 -2.90 -2.85
N GLY A 54 -5.66 -3.63 -3.88
CA GLY A 54 -6.14 -5.00 -3.78
C GLY A 54 -5.11 -5.95 -3.16
N ILE A 55 -3.83 -5.83 -3.54
CA ILE A 55 -2.73 -6.64 -2.99
C ILE A 55 -2.35 -6.22 -1.57
N ALA A 56 -2.54 -4.94 -1.21
CA ALA A 56 -2.23 -4.44 0.11
C ALA A 56 -3.32 -4.78 1.17
N LEU A 57 -4.57 -4.99 0.75
CA LEU A 57 -5.70 -5.27 1.64
C LEU A 57 -5.54 -6.52 2.52
N PRO A 58 -5.03 -7.67 2.04
CA PRO A 58 -4.71 -8.81 2.88
C PRO A 58 -3.70 -8.47 3.97
N LEU A 59 -2.70 -7.65 3.63
CA LEU A 59 -1.63 -7.27 4.54
C LEU A 59 -2.14 -6.34 5.66
N THR A 60 -3.11 -5.48 5.36
CA THR A 60 -3.62 -4.50 6.33
C THR A 60 -4.80 -5.03 7.15
N LEU A 61 -5.66 -5.87 6.55
CA LEU A 61 -6.87 -6.38 7.20
C LEU A 61 -6.72 -7.80 7.72
N ALA A 62 -6.17 -8.70 6.91
CA ALA A 62 -6.14 -10.12 7.24
C ALA A 62 -4.94 -10.48 8.13
N TYR A 63 -3.76 -9.93 7.83
CA TYR A 63 -2.53 -10.22 8.57
C TYR A 63 -2.62 -9.95 10.08
N PRO A 64 -3.07 -8.79 10.58
CA PRO A 64 -3.15 -8.57 12.04
C PRO A 64 -4.15 -9.50 12.72
N CYS A 65 -5.27 -9.84 12.04
CA CYS A 65 -6.26 -10.77 12.56
C CYS A 65 -5.68 -12.18 12.73
N PHE A 66 -4.98 -12.70 11.71
CA PHE A 66 -4.33 -14.00 11.79
C PHE A 66 -3.16 -14.01 12.77
N MET A 67 -2.34 -12.95 12.78
CA MET A 67 -1.22 -12.80 13.70
C MET A 67 -1.69 -12.82 15.16
N TRP A 68 -2.80 -12.12 15.46
CA TRP A 68 -3.38 -12.12 16.80
C TRP A 68 -3.82 -13.52 17.25
N ILE A 69 -4.47 -14.28 16.36
CA ILE A 69 -4.92 -15.66 16.66
C ILE A 69 -3.72 -16.57 16.97
N VAL A 70 -2.63 -16.46 16.19
CA VAL A 70 -1.40 -17.26 16.41
C VAL A 70 -0.72 -16.89 17.73
N MET A 71 -0.63 -15.60 18.05
CA MET A 71 0.02 -15.13 19.28
C MET A 71 -0.77 -15.46 20.54
N LYS A 72 -2.08 -15.21 20.55
CA LYS A 72 -2.90 -15.38 21.75
C LYS A 72 -3.39 -16.80 21.99
N LYS A 73 -3.38 -17.66 20.97
CA LYS A 73 -3.95 -19.03 20.99
C LYS A 73 -5.27 -19.08 21.78
N PRO A 74 -6.27 -18.24 21.44
CA PRO A 74 -7.53 -18.24 22.16
C PRO A 74 -8.20 -19.62 22.07
N GLY A 75 -8.97 -19.99 23.08
CA GLY A 75 -9.75 -21.23 23.06
C GLY A 75 -10.58 -21.32 21.78
N ARG A 76 -10.57 -22.48 21.13
CA ARG A 76 -11.38 -22.73 19.93
C ARG A 76 -12.84 -22.36 20.22
N TYR A 77 -13.50 -21.68 19.28
CA TYR A 77 -14.88 -21.16 19.41
C TYR A 77 -15.12 -20.03 20.41
N SER A 78 -14.09 -19.41 20.99
CA SER A 78 -14.30 -18.15 21.73
C SER A 78 -14.82 -17.05 20.80
N ARG A 79 -15.64 -16.13 21.34
CA ARG A 79 -16.24 -15.02 20.58
C ARG A 79 -15.18 -14.17 19.87
N SER A 80 -14.04 -13.95 20.53
CA SER A 80 -12.89 -13.24 19.94
C SER A 80 -12.18 -14.02 18.83
N TRP A 81 -12.13 -15.35 18.92
CA TRP A 81 -11.59 -16.21 17.86
C TRP A 81 -12.48 -16.16 16.62
N CYS A 82 -13.80 -16.31 16.79
CA CYS A 82 -14.76 -16.23 15.70
C CYS A 82 -14.71 -14.87 15.00
N LEU A 83 -14.69 -13.77 15.75
CA LEU A 83 -14.59 -12.41 15.18
C LEU A 83 -13.30 -12.22 14.38
N ASN A 84 -12.13 -12.55 14.93
CA ASN A 84 -10.87 -12.37 14.20
C ASN A 84 -10.79 -13.27 12.95
N TRP A 85 -11.37 -14.48 13.02
CA TRP A 85 -11.43 -15.37 11.86
C TRP A 85 -12.35 -14.81 10.76
N ILE A 86 -13.55 -14.34 11.11
CA ILE A 86 -14.49 -13.73 10.16
C ILE A 86 -13.88 -12.47 9.55
N LEU A 87 -13.28 -11.58 10.35
CA LEU A 87 -12.63 -10.38 9.84
C LEU A 87 -11.47 -10.74 8.89
N GLY A 88 -10.61 -11.69 9.28
CA GLY A 88 -9.50 -12.14 8.45
C GLY A 88 -9.94 -12.70 7.11
N VAL A 89 -10.94 -13.59 7.11
CA VAL A 89 -11.51 -14.16 5.89
C VAL A 89 -12.20 -13.09 5.03
N SER A 90 -12.98 -12.19 5.64
CA SER A 90 -13.62 -11.09 4.91
C SER A 90 -12.61 -10.15 4.25
N GLY A 91 -11.48 -9.88 4.89
CA GLY A 91 -10.39 -9.08 4.33
C GLY A 91 -9.75 -9.75 3.11
N MET A 92 -9.58 -11.08 3.15
CA MET A 92 -9.11 -11.86 2.00
C MET A 92 -10.12 -11.87 0.85
N VAL A 93 -11.40 -12.05 1.15
CA VAL A 93 -12.47 -12.00 0.12
C VAL A 93 -12.54 -10.61 -0.52
N LEU A 94 -12.47 -9.56 0.28
CA LEU A 94 -12.48 -8.18 -0.21
C LEU A 94 -11.28 -7.91 -1.15
N SER A 95 -10.09 -8.43 -0.82
CA SER A 95 -8.92 -8.33 -1.69
C SER A 95 -9.16 -8.95 -3.07
N VAL A 96 -9.71 -10.17 -3.12
CA VAL A 96 -10.01 -10.86 -4.38
C VAL A 96 -11.05 -10.07 -5.19
N LEU A 97 -12.09 -9.55 -4.54
CA LEU A 97 -13.10 -8.71 -5.18
C LEU A 97 -12.50 -7.43 -5.77
N VAL A 98 -11.62 -6.76 -5.04
CA VAL A 98 -10.96 -5.53 -5.51
C VAL A 98 -10.02 -5.83 -6.68
N VAL A 99 -9.24 -6.91 -6.61
CA VAL A 99 -8.33 -7.31 -7.70
C VAL A 99 -9.12 -7.68 -8.95
N THR A 100 -10.18 -8.48 -8.83
CA THR A 100 -11.04 -8.86 -9.96
C THR A 100 -11.74 -7.65 -10.58
N ALA A 101 -12.27 -6.73 -9.77
CA ALA A 101 -12.85 -5.47 -10.25
C ALA A 101 -11.81 -4.60 -10.98
N ALA A 102 -10.58 -4.51 -10.46
CA ALA A 102 -9.52 -3.74 -11.10
C ALA A 102 -9.10 -4.35 -12.44
N ILE A 103 -8.99 -5.68 -12.53
CA ILE A 103 -8.74 -6.39 -13.80
C ILE A 103 -9.89 -6.13 -14.78
N TRP A 104 -11.14 -6.19 -14.32
CA TRP A 104 -12.31 -5.94 -15.17
C TRP A 104 -12.30 -4.51 -15.75
N ILE A 105 -11.96 -3.51 -14.93
CA ILE A 105 -11.84 -2.11 -15.39
C ILE A 105 -10.74 -1.98 -16.45
N ILE A 106 -9.61 -2.65 -16.26
CA ILE A 106 -8.49 -2.63 -17.21
C ILE A 106 -8.89 -3.28 -18.54
N VAL A 107 -9.58 -4.41 -18.50
CA VAL A 107 -10.04 -5.14 -19.69
C VAL A 107 -11.11 -4.37 -20.45
N THR A 108 -12.10 -3.80 -19.74
CA THR A 108 -13.24 -3.11 -20.37
C THR A 108 -12.89 -1.73 -20.91
N LYS A 109 -12.05 -0.96 -20.21
CA LYS A 109 -11.62 0.36 -20.71
C LYS A 109 -10.50 0.26 -21.74
N GLY A 110 -9.77 -0.85 -21.74
CA GLY A 110 -8.52 -0.98 -22.50
C GLY A 110 -7.45 -0.05 -21.93
N ILE A 111 -6.21 -0.52 -21.80
CA ILE A 111 -5.10 0.38 -21.48
C ILE A 111 -4.76 1.14 -22.75
N GLY A 112 -5.46 2.23 -23.04
CA GLY A 112 -4.98 3.24 -23.96
C GLY A 112 -3.70 3.81 -23.36
N VAL A 113 -2.54 3.30 -23.76
CA VAL A 113 -1.23 3.73 -23.24
C VAL A 113 -0.90 5.11 -23.83
N HIS A 114 -1.63 6.13 -23.39
CA HIS A 114 -1.42 7.51 -23.78
C HIS A 114 -0.29 8.10 -22.94
N PHE A 115 0.95 7.87 -23.38
CA PHE A 115 2.09 8.60 -22.84
C PHE A 115 1.97 10.08 -23.27
N PHE A 116 2.03 11.00 -22.31
CA PHE A 116 2.03 12.46 -22.52
C PHE A 116 0.78 13.09 -23.16
N LYS A 117 -0.37 12.41 -23.14
CA LYS A 117 -1.68 13.04 -23.39
C LYS A 117 -2.54 12.83 -22.14
N PRO A 118 -2.73 13.87 -21.30
CA PRO A 118 -3.62 13.78 -20.15
C PRO A 118 -5.07 13.52 -20.58
#